data_AF-A0A1G1ZXR1-F1
#
_entry.id   AF-A0A1G1ZXR1-F1
#
_cell.length_a   1.000
_cell.length_b   1.000
_cell.length_c   1.000
_cell.angle_alpha   90.00
_cell.angle_beta   90.00
_cell.angle_gamma   90.00
#
_symmetry.space_group_name_H-M   'P 1'
#
loop_
_entity.id
_entity.type
_entity.pdbx_description
1 polymer ?
#
loop_
_entity_poly.entity_id
_entity_poly.type
_entity_poly.pdbx_seq_one_letter_code
_entity_poly.pdbx_strand_id
1 'polypeptide(L)'
;MIWSLALMCFTILAGKIFTSRLGIGDYFSFFWAWYKAAFIEEFVFRWLPLAPLLIIFRKRAMLWLMVASVYSSIFFGTAHYSYYEADWPGLSGVVLSLLNQGVGGFVWCLVFIRCARKADYFFVRPILTTTTGHFLFNMMVIAISREVPSTIFAP
;
A
#
# COMPACT_ATOMS: atom_id res chain seq x y z
N MET A 1 -1.56 2.25 -19.73
CA MET A 1 -0.90 3.13 -18.73
C MET A 1 -0.57 2.39 -17.43
N ILE A 2 -1.51 1.95 -16.58
CA ILE A 2 -1.18 1.24 -15.33
C ILE A 2 -0.39 -0.06 -15.59
N TRP A 3 -0.81 -0.87 -16.56
CA TRP A 3 -0.10 -2.09 -16.96
C TRP A 3 1.30 -1.85 -17.50
N SER A 4 1.53 -0.70 -18.14
CA SER A 4 2.82 -0.30 -18.68
C SER A 4 3.79 0.11 -17.57
N LEU A 5 3.29 0.82 -16.54
CA LEU A 5 4.07 1.19 -15.36
C LEU A 5 4.40 -0.04 -14.50
N ALA A 6 3.42 -0.93 -14.32
CA ALA A 6 3.59 -2.21 -13.62
C ALA A 6 4.66 -3.07 -14.31
N LEU A 7 4.58 -3.19 -15.64
CA LEU A 7 5.56 -3.92 -16.44
C LEU A 7 6.94 -3.30 -16.30
N MET A 8 7.07 -1.97 -16.42
CA MET A 8 8.35 -1.26 -16.30
C MET A 8 9.00 -1.42 -14.91
N CYS A 9 8.20 -1.37 -13.84
CA CYS A 9 8.70 -1.63 -12.48
C CYS A 9 9.14 -3.09 -12.33
N PHE A 10 8.36 -4.03 -12.87
CA PHE A 10 8.74 -5.44 -12.94
C PHE A 10 10.05 -5.66 -13.68
N THR A 11 10.27 -5.01 -14.83
CA THR A 11 11.52 -5.17 -15.60
C THR A 11 12.72 -4.55 -14.91
N ILE A 12 12.57 -3.37 -14.28
CA ILE A 12 13.66 -2.72 -13.54
C ILE A 12 14.05 -3.51 -12.30
N LEU A 13 13.05 -4.00 -11.55
CA LEU A 13 13.27 -4.81 -10.35
C LEU A 13 13.85 -6.18 -10.70
N ALA A 14 13.35 -6.83 -11.76
CA ALA A 14 13.95 -8.03 -12.31
C ALA A 14 15.41 -7.79 -12.74
N GLY A 15 15.71 -6.64 -13.37
CA GLY A 15 17.07 -6.26 -13.76
C GLY A 15 18.03 -6.12 -12.57
N LYS A 16 17.63 -5.39 -11.51
CA LYS A 16 18.42 -5.22 -10.28
C LYS A 16 18.68 -6.54 -9.55
N ILE A 17 17.71 -7.45 -9.55
CA ILE A 17 17.79 -8.76 -8.91
C ILE A 17 18.59 -9.77 -9.76
N PHE A 18 18.49 -9.72 -11.09
CA PHE A 18 19.32 -10.51 -11.99
C PHE A 18 20.81 -10.16 -11.84
N THR A 19 21.13 -8.88 -11.59
CA THR A 19 22.50 -8.46 -11.30
C THR A 19 23.01 -8.89 -9.91
N SER A 20 22.13 -9.32 -8.99
CA SER A 20 22.50 -9.74 -7.63
C SER A 20 22.64 -11.26 -7.43
N ARG A 21 22.69 -12.06 -8.50
CA ARG A 21 22.87 -13.54 -8.49
C ARG A 21 21.79 -14.36 -7.74
N LEU A 22 20.55 -13.88 -7.70
CA LEU A 22 19.44 -14.63 -7.08
C LEU A 22 18.75 -15.57 -8.06
N GLY A 23 18.29 -16.73 -7.58
CA GLY A 23 17.57 -17.71 -8.38
C GLY A 23 16.11 -17.31 -8.64
N ILE A 24 15.47 -17.92 -9.64
CA ILE A 24 14.05 -17.66 -9.97
C ILE A 24 13.10 -17.99 -8.79
N GLY A 25 13.48 -18.92 -7.90
CA GLY A 25 12.72 -19.23 -6.68
C GLY A 25 12.70 -18.09 -5.65
N ASP A 26 13.80 -17.34 -5.55
CA ASP A 26 13.92 -16.19 -4.66
C ASP A 26 13.06 -15.02 -5.17
N TYR A 27 12.91 -14.91 -6.48
CA TYR A 27 12.04 -13.93 -7.14
C TYR A 27 10.57 -14.13 -6.76
N PHE A 28 10.02 -15.33 -6.97
CA PHE A 28 8.61 -15.58 -6.67
C PHE A 28 8.29 -15.36 -5.19
N SER A 29 9.19 -15.80 -4.31
CA SER A 29 9.04 -15.66 -2.85
C SER A 29 9.03 -14.20 -2.41
N PHE A 30 9.92 -13.37 -2.97
CA PHE A 30 9.95 -11.93 -2.74
C PHE A 30 8.65 -11.25 -3.19
N PHE A 31 8.23 -11.46 -4.44
CA PHE A 31 7.00 -10.85 -4.97
C PHE A 31 5.77 -11.26 -4.16
N TRP A 32 5.70 -12.53 -3.76
CA TRP A 32 4.61 -13.06 -2.95
C TRP A 32 4.59 -12.46 -1.54
N ALA A 33 5.74 -12.33 -0.88
CA ALA A 33 5.84 -11.72 0.45
C ALA A 33 5.36 -10.27 0.44
N TRP A 34 5.82 -9.47 -0.54
CA TRP A 34 5.42 -8.07 -0.67
C TRP A 34 3.95 -7.91 -1.06
N TYR A 35 3.42 -8.77 -1.92
CA TYR A 35 1.99 -8.75 -2.24
C TYR A 35 1.13 -9.11 -1.02
N LYS A 36 1.54 -10.09 -0.22
CA LYS A 36 0.88 -10.44 1.05
C LYS A 36 0.91 -9.29 2.05
N ALA A 37 2.06 -8.63 2.23
CA ALA A 37 2.18 -7.48 3.12
C ALA A 37 1.24 -6.35 2.69
N ALA A 38 1.25 -6.00 1.39
CA ALA A 38 0.32 -5.02 0.84
C ALA A 38 -1.15 -5.44 1.03
N PHE A 39 -1.48 -6.72 0.89
CA PHE A 39 -2.84 -7.21 1.13
C PHE A 39 -3.27 -7.02 2.58
N ILE A 40 -2.42 -7.38 3.54
CA ILE A 40 -2.70 -7.24 4.97
C ILE A 40 -2.91 -5.77 5.32
N GLU A 41 -2.04 -4.89 4.85
CA GLU A 41 -2.17 -3.45 5.09
C GLU A 41 -3.45 -2.88 4.48
N GLU A 42 -3.77 -3.21 3.23
CA GLU A 42 -5.00 -2.75 2.60
C GLU A 42 -6.25 -3.32 3.29
N PHE A 43 -6.19 -4.55 3.78
CA PHE A 43 -7.27 -5.16 4.53
C PHE A 43 -7.50 -4.43 5.86
N VAL A 44 -6.44 -4.23 6.64
CA VAL A 44 -6.49 -3.63 7.98
C VAL A 44 -6.85 -2.15 7.91
N PHE A 45 -6.16 -1.40 7.05
CA PHE A 45 -6.29 0.06 7.03
C PHE A 45 -7.40 0.54 6.10
N ARG A 46 -7.84 -0.22 5.09
CA ARG A 46 -8.88 0.26 4.15
C ARG A 46 -10.16 -0.55 4.22
N TRP A 47 -10.06 -1.87 4.08
CA TRP A 47 -11.27 -2.70 4.05
C TRP A 47 -12.03 -2.65 5.37
N LEU A 48 -11.37 -2.90 6.52
CA LEU A 48 -12.04 -2.90 7.82
C LEU A 48 -12.71 -1.55 8.16
N PRO A 49 -12.09 -0.37 7.96
CA PRO A 49 -12.73 0.89 8.32
C PRO A 49 -13.79 1.35 7.32
N LEU A 50 -13.67 1.00 6.04
CA LEU A 50 -14.54 1.56 4.98
C LEU A 50 -15.64 0.61 4.50
N ALA A 51 -15.38 -0.71 4.44
CA ALA A 51 -16.35 -1.67 3.94
C ALA A 51 -17.66 -1.69 4.77
N PRO A 52 -17.64 -1.71 6.12
CA PRO A 52 -18.86 -1.67 6.91
C PRO A 52 -19.71 -0.42 6.64
N LEU A 53 -19.07 0.74 6.50
CA LEU A 53 -19.76 2.00 6.21
C LEU A 53 -20.38 2.00 4.81
N LEU A 54 -19.69 1.42 3.83
CA LEU A 54 -20.20 1.27 2.46
C LEU A 54 -21.39 0.30 2.39
N ILE A 55 -21.40 -0.73 3.25
CA ILE A 55 -22.51 -1.70 3.39
C ILE A 55 -23.72 -1.03 4.07
N ILE A 56 -23.53 -0.44 5.25
CA ILE A 56 -24.60 0.12 6.09
C ILE A 56 -25.23 1.33 5.40
N PHE A 57 -24.43 2.31 4.98
CA PHE A 57 -24.92 3.56 4.43
C PHE A 57 -25.15 3.50 2.91
N ARG A 58 -25.02 2.32 2.30
CA ARG A 58 -25.23 2.05 0.86
C ARG A 58 -24.61 3.12 -0.05
N LYS A 59 -23.38 3.55 0.25
CA LYS A 59 -22.61 4.54 -0.54
C LYS A 59 -23.18 5.98 -0.53
N ARG A 60 -24.15 6.32 0.34
CA ARG A 60 -24.80 7.65 0.39
C ARG A 60 -24.19 8.61 1.40
N ALA A 61 -23.51 8.11 2.44
CA ALA A 61 -22.95 8.95 3.48
C ALA A 61 -21.47 9.29 3.24
N MET A 62 -21.23 10.21 2.30
CA MET A 62 -19.86 10.65 1.98
C MET A 62 -19.13 11.21 3.20
N LEU A 63 -19.81 11.92 4.10
CA LEU A 63 -19.18 12.47 5.31
C LEU A 63 -18.54 11.37 6.18
N TRP A 64 -19.27 10.29 6.47
CA TRP A 64 -18.76 9.17 7.26
C TRP A 64 -17.59 8.47 6.58
N LEU A 65 -17.63 8.32 5.25
CA LEU A 65 -16.53 7.74 4.48
C LEU A 65 -15.28 8.62 4.53
N MET A 66 -15.44 9.95 4.49
CA MET A 66 -14.32 10.89 4.59
C MET A 66 -13.71 10.86 5.99
N VAL A 67 -14.52 10.87 7.04
CA VAL A 67 -14.03 10.76 8.43
C VAL A 67 -13.26 9.45 8.65
N ALA A 68 -13.82 8.32 8.20
CA ALA A 68 -13.15 7.03 8.30
C ALA A 68 -11.85 6.98 7.47
N SER A 69 -11.81 7.65 6.31
CA SER A 69 -10.60 7.77 5.50
C SER A 69 -9.52 8.57 6.22
N VAL A 70 -9.87 9.69 6.84
CA VAL A 70 -8.91 10.49 7.65
C VAL A 70 -8.40 9.68 8.83
N TYR A 71 -9.28 9.02 9.58
CA TYR A 71 -8.89 8.17 10.70
C TYR A 71 -7.95 7.04 10.27
N SER A 72 -8.30 6.30 9.23
CA SER A 72 -7.47 5.26 8.64
C SER A 72 -6.08 5.78 8.23
N SER A 73 -6.04 6.98 7.65
CA SER A 73 -4.81 7.61 7.16
C SER A 73 -3.88 8.02 8.29
N ILE A 74 -4.44 8.61 9.36
CA ILE A 74 -3.67 8.93 10.56
C ILE A 74 -3.13 7.64 11.18
N PHE A 75 -3.98 6.62 11.35
CA PHE A 75 -3.59 5.35 11.94
C PHE A 75 -2.48 4.66 11.13
N PHE A 76 -2.62 4.63 9.80
CA PHE A 76 -1.58 4.13 8.90
C PHE A 76 -0.28 4.92 9.04
N GLY A 77 -0.32 6.25 8.98
CA GLY A 77 0.86 7.09 9.13
C GLY A 77 1.55 6.92 10.48
N THR A 78 0.79 6.80 11.57
CA THR A 78 1.38 6.55 12.90
C THR A 78 1.99 5.16 13.03
N ALA A 79 1.38 4.13 12.44
CA ALA A 79 1.90 2.76 12.47
C ALA A 79 3.24 2.62 11.71
N HIS A 80 3.55 3.57 10.84
CA HIS A 80 4.74 3.59 9.98
C HIS A 80 5.81 4.57 10.49
N TYR A 81 5.65 5.15 11.68
CA TYR A 81 6.63 6.09 12.27
C TYR A 81 8.02 5.45 12.45
N SER A 82 8.09 4.15 12.73
CA SER A 82 9.36 3.43 12.90
C SER A 82 10.29 3.53 11.69
N TYR A 83 9.77 3.78 10.49
CA TYR A 83 10.59 4.01 9.28
C TYR A 83 11.31 5.37 9.28
N TYR A 84 10.86 6.32 10.09
CA TYR A 84 11.39 7.69 10.15
C TYR A 84 12.11 7.96 11.46
N GLU A 85 11.87 7.16 12.50
CA GLU A 85 12.35 7.38 13.86
C GLU A 85 13.88 7.49 13.96
N ALA A 86 14.61 6.69 13.18
CA ALA A 86 16.07 6.68 13.21
C ALA A 86 16.70 8.01 12.75
N ASP A 87 16.14 8.62 11.70
CA ASP A 87 16.66 9.85 11.11
C ASP A 87 15.96 11.12 11.64
N TRP A 88 14.72 10.98 12.11
CA TRP A 88 13.84 12.08 12.54
C TRP A 88 13.10 11.73 13.84
N PRO A 89 13.78 11.66 14.99
CA PRO A 89 13.15 11.25 16.24
C PRO A 89 12.12 12.28 16.76
N GLY A 90 11.06 11.78 17.37
CA GLY A 90 10.03 12.58 18.03
C GLY A 90 8.99 13.16 17.08
N LEU A 91 8.50 14.37 17.39
CA LEU A 91 7.35 14.95 16.68
C LEU A 91 7.63 15.19 15.18
N SER A 92 8.86 15.52 14.80
CA SER A 92 9.25 15.75 13.41
C SER A 92 9.08 14.50 12.55
N GLY A 93 9.51 13.32 13.02
CA GLY A 93 9.31 12.06 12.30
C GLY A 93 7.86 11.62 12.26
N VAL A 94 7.07 11.88 13.31
CA VAL A 94 5.62 11.61 13.30
C VAL A 94 4.95 12.45 12.22
N VAL A 95 5.25 13.74 12.15
CA VAL A 95 4.71 14.65 11.12
C VAL A 95 5.14 14.20 9.73
N LEU A 96 6.41 13.85 9.54
CA LEU A 96 6.92 13.37 8.25
C LEU A 96 6.24 12.06 7.82
N SER A 97 6.04 11.13 8.75
CA SER A 97 5.31 9.88 8.48
C SER A 97 3.85 10.14 8.12
N LEU A 98 3.16 11.04 8.81
CA LEU A 98 1.79 11.43 8.46
C LEU A 98 1.71 12.09 7.08
N LEU A 99 2.68 12.93 6.74
CA LEU A 99 2.73 13.60 5.43
C LEU A 99 2.99 12.62 4.28
N ASN A 100 3.85 11.63 4.47
CA ASN A 100 4.17 10.69 3.40
C ASN A 100 3.19 9.51 3.38
N GLN A 101 3.13 8.76 4.48
CA GLN A 101 2.32 7.55 4.60
C GLN A 101 0.84 7.90 4.82
N GLY A 102 0.53 8.87 5.67
CA GLY A 102 -0.86 9.26 5.94
C GLY A 102 -1.55 9.82 4.69
N VAL A 103 -0.93 10.76 3.97
CA VAL A 103 -1.49 11.28 2.72
C VAL A 103 -1.62 10.19 1.66
N GLY A 104 -0.61 9.32 1.51
CA GLY A 104 -0.70 8.17 0.61
C GLY A 104 -1.87 7.25 0.97
N GLY A 105 -2.01 6.93 2.25
CA GLY A 105 -3.11 6.14 2.79
C GLY A 105 -4.48 6.76 2.52
N PHE A 106 -4.59 8.08 2.58
CA PHE A 106 -5.83 8.80 2.29
C PHE A 106 -6.21 8.67 0.81
N VAL A 107 -5.25 8.84 -0.10
CA VAL A 107 -5.46 8.64 -1.53
C VAL A 107 -5.94 7.22 -1.82
N TRP A 108 -5.34 6.21 -1.18
CA TRP A 108 -5.77 4.81 -1.33
C TRP A 108 -7.19 4.57 -0.79
N CYS A 109 -7.60 5.23 0.29
CA CYS A 109 -9.00 5.20 0.75
C CYS A 109 -9.97 5.73 -0.31
N LEU A 110 -9.63 6.83 -0.99
CA LEU A 110 -10.46 7.39 -2.07
C LEU A 110 -10.57 6.44 -3.27
N VAL A 111 -9.46 5.79 -3.64
CA VAL A 111 -9.44 4.77 -4.70
C VAL A 111 -10.33 3.58 -4.31
N PHE A 112 -10.21 3.09 -3.06
CA PHE A 112 -11.06 2.02 -2.54
C PHE A 112 -12.54 2.35 -2.64
N ILE A 113 -12.95 3.53 -2.14
CA ILE A 113 -14.34 4.00 -2.19
C ILE A 113 -14.82 4.09 -3.64
N ARG A 114 -14.03 4.68 -4.53
CA ARG A 114 -14.38 4.81 -5.96
C ARG A 114 -14.59 3.44 -6.62
N CYS A 115 -13.72 2.46 -6.35
CA CYS A 115 -13.87 1.10 -6.85
C CYS A 115 -15.10 0.41 -6.23
N ALA A 116 -15.33 0.56 -4.94
CA ALA A 116 -16.44 -0.05 -4.23
C ALA A 116 -17.79 0.49 -4.69
N ARG A 117 -17.86 1.77 -5.08
CA ARG A 117 -19.09 2.36 -5.62
C ARG A 117 -19.56 1.68 -6.91
N LYS A 118 -18.64 1.12 -7.71
CA LYS A 118 -18.92 0.41 -8.97
C LYS A 118 -19.08 -1.10 -8.82
N ALA A 119 -18.93 -1.66 -7.61
CA ALA A 119 -19.05 -3.09 -7.37
C ALA A 119 -20.37 -3.44 -6.68
N ASP A 120 -20.94 -4.58 -7.07
CA ASP A 120 -22.21 -5.12 -6.57
C ASP A 120 -21.94 -6.08 -5.41
N TYR A 121 -21.69 -5.55 -4.22
CA TYR A 121 -21.70 -6.27 -2.93
C TYR A 121 -20.46 -7.06 -2.51
N PHE A 122 -19.60 -7.54 -3.42
CA PHE A 122 -18.53 -8.45 -2.97
C PHE A 122 -17.28 -7.79 -2.37
N PHE A 123 -17.03 -6.49 -2.52
CA PHE A 123 -15.81 -5.76 -2.07
C PHE A 123 -14.43 -6.38 -2.38
N VAL A 124 -14.38 -7.58 -2.98
CA VAL A 124 -13.19 -8.30 -3.45
C VAL A 124 -12.47 -7.47 -4.51
N ARG A 125 -13.21 -6.91 -5.47
CA ARG A 125 -12.61 -6.08 -6.53
C ARG A 125 -11.93 -4.82 -5.98
N PRO A 126 -12.56 -4.03 -5.09
CA PRO A 126 -11.90 -2.91 -4.41
C PRO A 126 -10.62 -3.30 -3.68
N ILE A 127 -10.66 -4.33 -2.82
CA ILE A 127 -9.48 -4.73 -2.03
C ILE A 127 -8.35 -5.22 -2.95
N LEU A 128 -8.64 -6.07 -3.95
CA LEU A 128 -7.62 -6.51 -4.91
C LEU A 128 -7.04 -5.35 -5.72
N THR A 129 -7.86 -4.34 -6.06
CA THR A 129 -7.39 -3.16 -6.79
C THR A 129 -6.41 -2.35 -5.96
N THR A 130 -6.74 -2.05 -4.69
CA THR A 130 -5.85 -1.26 -3.84
C THR A 130 -4.63 -2.06 -3.41
N THR A 131 -4.76 -3.37 -3.12
CA THR A 131 -3.62 -4.27 -2.88
C THR A 131 -2.66 -4.29 -4.06
N THR A 132 -3.16 -4.47 -5.28
CA THR A 132 -2.31 -4.50 -6.47
C THR A 132 -1.64 -3.15 -6.69
N GLY A 133 -2.38 -2.06 -6.54
CA GLY A 133 -1.85 -0.71 -6.69
C GLY A 133 -0.77 -0.39 -5.66
N HIS A 134 -0.99 -0.73 -4.40
CA HIS A 134 -0.04 -0.54 -3.31
C HIS A 134 1.21 -1.42 -3.52
N PHE A 135 1.02 -2.70 -3.85
CA PHE A 135 2.12 -3.59 -4.20
C PHE A 135 2.99 -3.01 -5.32
N LEU A 136 2.38 -2.55 -6.42
CA LEU A 136 3.11 -1.95 -7.54
C LEU A 136 3.81 -0.65 -7.15
N PHE A 137 3.21 0.16 -6.27
CA PHE A 137 3.86 1.35 -5.72
C PHE A 137 5.10 0.98 -4.92
N ASN A 138 5.02 -0.03 -4.05
CA ASN A 138 6.17 -0.53 -3.30
C ASN A 138 7.27 -1.05 -4.24
N MET A 139 6.90 -1.81 -5.27
CA MET A 139 7.86 -2.28 -6.27
C MET A 139 8.52 -1.11 -7.02
N MET A 140 7.77 -0.06 -7.35
CA MET A 140 8.30 1.15 -7.98
C MET A 140 9.29 1.87 -7.06
N VAL A 141 8.94 2.03 -5.78
CA VAL A 141 9.81 2.67 -4.78
C VAL A 141 11.12 1.89 -4.63
N ILE A 142 11.06 0.56 -4.52
CA ILE A 142 12.25 -0.29 -4.44
C ILE A 142 13.05 -0.26 -5.76
N ALA A 143 12.36 -0.23 -6.90
CA ALA A 143 13.01 -0.14 -8.20
C ALA A 143 13.77 1.18 -8.37
N ILE A 144 13.29 2.27 -7.79
CA ILE A 144 13.93 3.60 -7.87
C ILE A 144 14.94 3.81 -6.73
N SER A 145 14.77 3.19 -5.56
CA SER A 145 15.72 3.28 -4.45
C SER A 145 17.08 2.69 -4.84
N ARG A 146 18.17 3.37 -4.47
CA ARG A 146 19.53 2.86 -4.72
C ARG A 146 19.87 1.65 -3.86
N GLU A 147 19.15 1.49 -2.75
CA GLU A 147 19.33 0.41 -1.79
C GLU A 147 18.28 -0.68 -2.03
N VAL A 148 18.75 -1.92 -2.16
CA VAL A 148 17.93 -3.13 -2.05
C VAL A 148 17.63 -3.29 -0.56
N PRO A 149 16.35 -3.31 -0.12
CA PRO A 149 16.03 -3.47 1.29
C PRO A 149 16.74 -4.68 1.87
N SER A 150 17.56 -4.49 2.90
CA SER A 150 18.28 -5.57 3.59
C SER A 150 17.33 -6.62 4.20
N THR A 151 16.06 -6.27 4.36
CA THR A 151 14.96 -7.15 4.78
C THR A 151 14.57 -8.20 3.74
N ILE A 152 15.12 -8.15 2.52
CA ILE A 152 14.97 -9.23 1.53
C ILE A 152 15.73 -10.51 1.96
N PHE A 153 16.69 -10.38 2.89
CA PHE A 153 17.62 -11.43 3.29
C PHE A 153 17.60 -11.80 4.78
N ALA A 154 16.61 -11.30 5.55
CA ALA A 154 16.44 -11.77 6.91
C ALA A 154 15.83 -13.19 6.87
N PRO A 155 16.50 -14.23 7.42
CA PRO A 155 16.01 -15.60 7.43
C PRO A 155 14.70 -15.75 8.21
#